data_AF-A0A0A2KB39-F1
#
_entry.id   AF-A0A0A2KB39-F1
#
_cell.length_a   1.000
_cell.length_b   1.000
_cell.length_c   1.000
_cell.angle_alpha   90.00
_cell.angle_beta   90.00
_cell.angle_gamma   90.00
#
_symmetry.space_group_name_H-M   'P 1'
#
loop_
_entity.id
_entity.type
_entity.pdbx_description
1 polymer ?
#
loop_
_entity_poly.entity_id
_entity_poly.type
_entity_poly.pdbx_seq_one_letter_code
_entity_poly.pdbx_strand_id
1 'polypeptide(L)'
;MSWNEMLKLTRAEESKEFKLFAALVNGEITVEDVVQWVTATTMDRLEDYGPGGTIEKADAITFIAILELAMQIETTQYGPLVEFLGELKLYNAVDSSTGLVLKTQDGSRVWSHLPSLTFWAREIWNDHECGGKTPLCDPDMEPEQQIRWAKLNIFLAQVTQAADVEYASSLQVWISDAMDESHMGLCGLRHVFEEGIPSKQIASTAGLIVNGRKYNKYDGRPGEMYSDRGWKGFERERWDIWVQGLRDAKAACTTGQELVKDLIDRALSKIECVMSNEISSV
;
A
#
# COMPACT_ATOMS: atom_id res chain seq x y z
N MET A 1 -10.79 3.11 15.88
CA MET A 1 -10.83 4.57 15.68
C MET A 1 -10.79 4.73 14.18
N SER A 2 -11.75 5.46 13.61
CA SER A 2 -11.81 5.58 12.15
C SER A 2 -10.64 6.37 11.59
N TRP A 3 -10.29 6.15 10.32
CA TRP A 3 -9.26 6.95 9.64
C TRP A 3 -9.56 8.45 9.74
N ASN A 4 -10.83 8.84 9.58
CA ASN A 4 -11.28 10.23 9.72
C ASN A 4 -11.08 10.79 11.14
N GLU A 5 -11.28 9.97 12.18
CA GLU A 5 -10.97 10.37 13.55
C GLU A 5 -9.47 10.54 13.75
N MET A 6 -8.67 9.64 13.17
CA MET A 6 -7.21 9.74 13.21
C MET A 6 -6.72 11.01 12.49
N LEU A 7 -7.21 11.33 11.30
CA LEU A 7 -6.85 12.55 10.57
C LEU A 7 -7.16 13.81 11.39
N LYS A 8 -8.30 13.83 12.08
CA LYS A 8 -8.68 14.95 12.97
C LYS A 8 -7.74 15.06 14.17
N LEU A 9 -7.36 13.94 14.78
CA LEU A 9 -6.46 13.92 15.92
C LEU A 9 -5.03 14.36 15.54
N THR A 10 -4.57 13.93 14.37
CA THR A 10 -3.21 14.23 13.89
C THR A 10 -3.11 15.55 13.15
N ARG A 11 -4.25 16.11 12.71
CA ARG A 11 -4.33 17.30 11.85
C ARG A 11 -3.42 17.14 10.62
N ALA A 12 -3.43 15.95 10.03
CA ALA A 12 -2.50 15.54 8.98
C ALA A 12 -2.44 16.54 7.81
N GLU A 13 -3.58 16.97 7.28
CA GLU A 13 -3.66 17.91 6.15
C GLU A 13 -3.08 19.30 6.47
N GLU A 14 -3.03 19.68 7.75
CA GLU A 14 -2.51 20.96 8.21
C GLU A 14 -1.03 20.89 8.59
N SER A 15 -0.48 19.67 8.68
CA SER A 15 0.88 19.37 9.11
C SER A 15 1.93 19.95 8.15
N LYS A 16 3.17 20.03 8.63
CA LYS A 16 4.30 20.45 7.80
C LYS A 16 4.64 19.37 6.77
N GLU A 17 4.51 18.09 7.16
CA GLU A 17 4.70 16.91 6.33
C GLU A 17 3.80 16.94 5.11
N PHE A 18 2.50 17.17 5.29
CA PHE A 18 1.56 17.17 4.19
C PHE A 18 1.87 18.28 3.17
N LYS A 19 2.21 19.48 3.66
CA LYS A 19 2.64 20.60 2.80
C LYS A 19 3.96 20.30 2.10
N LEU A 20 4.89 19.66 2.79
CA LEU A 20 6.19 19.24 2.25
C LEU A 20 6.00 18.24 1.11
N PHE A 21 5.17 17.22 1.29
CA PHE A 21 4.87 16.23 0.25
C PHE A 21 4.07 16.83 -0.90
N ALA A 22 3.15 17.76 -0.64
CA ALA A 22 2.46 18.49 -1.71
C ALA A 22 3.44 19.33 -2.55
N ALA A 23 4.37 20.03 -1.91
CA ALA A 23 5.44 20.77 -2.58
C ALA A 23 6.34 19.83 -3.41
N LEU A 24 6.66 18.64 -2.89
CA LEU A 24 7.43 17.62 -3.60
C LEU A 24 6.73 17.16 -4.87
N VAL A 25 5.43 16.85 -4.78
CA VAL A 25 4.60 16.46 -5.92
C VAL A 25 4.52 17.56 -6.97
N ASN A 26 4.52 18.82 -6.55
CA ASN A 26 4.53 19.99 -7.43
C ASN A 26 5.92 20.32 -8.02
N GLY A 27 6.97 19.62 -7.62
CA GLY A 27 8.36 19.88 -8.06
C GLY A 27 8.96 21.15 -7.47
N GLU A 28 8.42 21.65 -6.36
CA GLU A 28 8.91 22.85 -5.66
C GLU A 28 10.11 22.55 -4.76
N ILE A 29 10.28 21.30 -4.36
CA ILE A 29 11.35 20.80 -3.49
C ILE A 29 11.84 19.45 -4.02
N THR A 30 13.10 19.10 -3.76
CA THR A 30 13.69 17.84 -4.22
C THR A 30 13.41 16.70 -3.24
N VAL A 31 13.50 15.45 -3.72
CA VAL A 31 13.40 14.27 -2.85
C VAL A 31 14.47 14.30 -1.75
N GLU A 32 15.70 14.69 -2.08
CA GLU A 32 16.81 14.77 -1.12
C GLU A 32 16.48 15.73 0.04
N ASP A 33 15.99 16.93 -0.27
CA ASP A 33 15.60 17.92 0.75
C ASP A 33 14.50 17.37 1.68
N VAL A 34 13.53 16.64 1.12
CA VAL A 34 12.43 16.03 1.89
C VAL A 34 12.96 14.91 2.79
N VAL A 35 13.84 14.04 2.30
CA VAL A 35 14.47 12.99 3.12
C VAL A 35 15.26 13.60 4.27
N GLN A 36 16.07 14.63 4.00
CA GLN A 36 16.82 15.33 5.05
C GLN A 36 15.89 15.96 6.08
N TRP A 37 14.82 16.63 5.64
CA TRP A 37 13.86 17.26 6.55
C TRP A 37 13.12 16.24 7.42
N VAL A 38 12.65 15.14 6.82
CA VAL A 38 11.92 14.08 7.53
C VAL A 38 12.81 13.41 8.55
N THR A 39 14.03 13.02 8.16
CA THR A 39 14.97 12.35 9.07
C THR A 39 15.34 13.25 10.25
N ALA A 40 15.68 14.52 10.01
CA ALA A 40 15.98 15.48 11.08
C ALA A 40 14.77 15.70 12.01
N THR A 41 13.61 16.02 11.44
CA THR A 41 12.40 16.34 12.22
C THR A 41 11.91 15.15 13.04
N THR A 42 11.99 13.92 12.51
CA THR A 42 11.64 12.71 13.25
C THR A 42 12.58 12.49 14.43
N MET A 43 13.89 12.72 14.26
CA MET A 43 14.85 12.58 15.36
C MET A 43 14.66 13.66 16.43
N ASP A 44 14.45 14.92 16.02
CA ASP A 44 14.14 16.01 16.96
C ASP A 44 12.89 15.70 17.80
N ARG A 45 11.82 15.18 17.17
CA ARG A 45 10.62 14.75 17.90
C ARG A 45 10.86 13.63 18.88
N LEU A 46 11.69 12.65 18.49
CA LEU A 46 11.99 11.52 19.35
C LEU A 46 12.74 12.00 20.61
N GLU A 47 13.68 12.93 20.45
CA GLU A 47 14.38 13.58 21.55
C GLU A 47 13.41 14.39 22.44
N ASP A 48 12.52 15.18 21.84
CA ASP A 48 11.52 15.99 22.54
C ASP A 48 10.55 15.16 23.38
N TYR A 49 10.20 13.95 22.95
CA TYR A 49 9.32 13.06 23.71
C TYR A 49 9.98 12.53 25.00
N GLY A 50 11.30 12.47 25.05
CA GLY A 50 12.03 11.97 26.22
C GLY A 50 11.68 10.53 26.61
N PRO A 51 11.81 10.15 27.89
CA PRO A 51 11.55 8.79 28.36
C PRO A 51 10.11 8.33 28.07
N GLY A 52 9.94 7.33 27.20
CA GLY A 52 8.63 6.81 26.78
C GLY A 52 8.15 7.33 25.42
N GLY A 53 8.91 8.22 24.78
CA GLY A 53 8.86 8.46 23.35
C GLY A 53 9.20 7.19 22.57
N THR A 54 8.50 6.96 21.47
CA THR A 54 8.80 5.86 20.57
C THR A 54 8.93 6.39 19.16
N ILE A 55 9.75 5.73 18.35
CA ILE A 55 9.97 6.17 16.97
C ILE A 55 8.69 6.11 16.15
N GLU A 56 7.82 5.13 16.40
CA GLU A 56 6.52 4.98 15.74
C GLU A 56 5.62 6.19 15.99
N LYS A 57 5.73 6.84 17.16
CA LYS A 57 5.03 8.09 17.43
C LYS A 57 5.67 9.28 16.71
N ALA A 58 7.00 9.29 16.62
CA ALA A 58 7.76 10.40 16.06
C ALA A 58 7.63 10.48 14.52
N ASP A 59 7.48 9.34 13.85
CA ASP A 59 7.32 9.25 12.40
C ASP A 59 5.87 9.04 11.92
N ALA A 60 4.91 8.79 12.83
CA ALA A 60 3.51 8.55 12.50
C ALA A 60 2.93 9.59 11.52
N ILE A 61 3.09 10.88 11.84
CA ILE A 61 2.54 11.97 11.04
C ILE A 61 3.09 11.98 9.60
N THR A 62 4.35 11.57 9.41
CA THR A 62 4.99 11.48 8.09
C THR A 62 4.26 10.46 7.22
N PHE A 63 4.06 9.24 7.75
CA PHE A 63 3.43 8.17 6.99
C PHE A 63 1.91 8.37 6.83
N ILE A 64 1.26 8.98 7.82
CA ILE A 64 -0.14 9.39 7.67
C ILE A 64 -0.29 10.45 6.57
N ALA A 65 0.58 11.46 6.55
CA ALA A 65 0.49 12.55 5.59
C ALA A 65 0.71 12.09 4.13
N ILE A 66 1.68 11.20 3.89
CA ILE A 66 1.93 10.66 2.54
C ILE A 66 0.76 9.80 2.05
N LEU A 67 0.19 8.94 2.91
CA LEU A 67 -0.96 8.10 2.58
C LEU A 67 -2.21 8.95 2.32
N GLU A 68 -2.43 9.97 3.14
CA GLU A 68 -3.54 10.91 2.95
C GLU A 68 -3.39 11.71 1.66
N LEU A 69 -2.20 12.24 1.37
CA LEU A 69 -1.95 12.98 0.13
C LEU A 69 -2.15 12.09 -1.11
N ALA A 70 -1.68 10.83 -1.06
CA ALA A 70 -1.87 9.88 -2.15
C ALA A 70 -3.35 9.63 -2.49
N MET A 71 -4.24 9.68 -1.50
CA MET A 71 -5.69 9.56 -1.71
C MET A 71 -6.32 10.83 -2.32
N GLN A 72 -5.63 11.98 -2.29
CA GLN A 72 -6.16 13.25 -2.79
C GLN A 72 -5.67 13.59 -4.20
N ILE A 73 -4.41 13.30 -4.52
CA ILE A 73 -3.80 13.68 -5.80
C ILE A 73 -4.15 12.72 -6.94
N GLU A 74 -3.79 13.09 -8.18
CA GLU A 74 -4.02 12.22 -9.34
C GLU A 74 -3.00 11.07 -9.39
N THR A 75 -3.45 9.92 -9.89
CA THR A 75 -2.65 8.67 -9.89
C THR A 75 -1.37 8.73 -10.72
N THR A 76 -1.27 9.72 -11.61
CA THR A 76 -0.09 10.04 -12.43
C THR A 76 0.98 10.82 -11.68
N GLN A 77 0.67 11.32 -10.48
CA GLN A 77 1.53 12.21 -9.69
C GLN A 77 2.24 11.48 -8.54
N TYR A 78 2.11 10.16 -8.43
CA TYR A 78 2.70 9.38 -7.33
C TYR A 78 4.22 9.22 -7.41
N GLY A 79 4.83 9.40 -8.58
CA GLY A 79 6.26 9.18 -8.82
C GLY A 79 7.18 9.78 -7.75
N PRO A 80 7.10 11.09 -7.45
CA PRO A 80 7.94 11.71 -6.42
C PRO A 80 7.76 11.13 -5.02
N LEU A 81 6.54 10.72 -4.65
CA LEU A 81 6.27 10.10 -3.34
C LEU A 81 6.88 8.69 -3.25
N VAL A 82 6.80 7.92 -4.35
CA VAL A 82 7.42 6.59 -4.45
C VAL A 82 8.95 6.69 -4.40
N GLU A 83 9.52 7.66 -5.12
CA GLU A 83 10.97 7.95 -5.11
C GLU A 83 11.44 8.33 -3.70
N PHE A 84 10.71 9.19 -3.00
CA PHE A 84 10.99 9.55 -1.60
C PHE A 84 11.05 8.32 -0.68
N LEU A 85 10.09 7.40 -0.77
CA LEU A 85 10.12 6.17 0.03
C LEU A 85 11.34 5.29 -0.32
N GLY A 86 11.70 5.23 -1.60
CA GLY A 86 12.88 4.54 -2.10
C GLY A 86 14.20 5.11 -1.56
N GLU A 87 14.32 6.42 -1.49
CA GLU A 87 15.48 7.10 -0.91
C GLU A 87 15.51 6.98 0.62
N LEU A 88 14.35 7.18 1.28
CA LEU A 88 14.25 7.09 2.75
C LEU A 88 14.69 5.72 3.27
N LYS A 89 14.35 4.61 2.57
CA LYS A 89 14.74 3.26 3.00
C LYS A 89 16.25 2.99 2.96
N LEU A 90 17.04 3.87 2.34
CA LEU A 90 18.51 3.75 2.35
C LEU A 90 19.12 4.23 3.69
N TYR A 91 18.34 4.90 4.54
CA TYR A 91 18.77 5.42 5.83
C TYR A 91 18.45 4.47 6.97
N ASN A 92 19.25 4.55 8.03
CA ASN A 92 18.95 3.93 9.32
C ASN A 92 18.90 5.03 10.37
N ALA A 93 17.83 5.07 11.16
CA ALA A 93 17.80 5.93 12.33
C ALA A 93 18.74 5.35 13.40
N VAL A 94 19.56 6.21 14.00
CA VAL A 94 20.56 5.83 15.00
C VAL A 94 20.34 6.64 16.26
N ASP A 95 20.32 5.97 17.40
CA ASP A 95 20.24 6.61 18.70
C ASP A 95 21.52 7.41 18.96
N SER A 96 21.39 8.73 19.16
CA SER A 96 22.52 9.65 19.30
C SER A 96 23.36 9.37 20.57
N SER A 97 22.79 8.75 21.59
CA SER A 97 23.45 8.47 22.87
C SER A 97 24.21 7.14 22.90
N THR A 98 23.70 6.13 22.19
CA THR A 98 24.26 4.76 22.19
C THR A 98 24.94 4.38 20.88
N GLY A 99 24.67 5.10 19.79
CA GLY A 99 25.14 4.76 18.45
C GLY A 99 24.48 3.50 17.86
N LEU A 100 23.44 2.97 18.50
CA LEU A 100 22.73 1.78 18.05
C LEU A 100 21.63 2.14 17.04
N VAL A 101 21.41 1.26 16.07
CA VAL A 101 20.29 1.38 15.12
C VAL A 101 18.98 1.27 15.88
N LEU A 102 18.12 2.27 15.71
CA LEU A 102 16.78 2.28 16.27
C LEU A 102 15.91 1.23 15.57
N LYS A 103 15.12 0.55 16.39
CA LYS A 103 14.19 -0.48 15.95
C LYS A 103 12.83 -0.26 16.60
N THR A 104 11.79 -0.57 15.86
CA THR A 104 10.43 -0.65 16.38
C THR A 104 10.26 -1.85 17.30
N GLN A 105 9.12 -1.94 18.00
CA GLN A 105 8.86 -3.02 18.97
C GLN A 105 8.94 -4.43 18.39
N ASP A 106 8.62 -4.60 17.11
CA ASP A 106 8.71 -5.85 16.36
C ASP A 106 10.14 -6.19 15.89
N GLY A 107 11.12 -5.31 16.14
CA GLY A 107 12.52 -5.46 15.75
C GLY A 107 12.85 -4.92 14.36
N SER A 108 11.88 -4.34 13.63
CA SER A 108 12.09 -3.73 12.32
C SER A 108 12.97 -2.48 12.44
N ARG A 109 13.91 -2.29 11.50
CA ARG A 109 14.79 -1.12 11.50
C ARG A 109 14.04 0.07 10.94
N VAL A 110 14.11 1.18 11.67
CA VAL A 110 13.47 2.44 11.30
C VAL A 110 13.99 2.90 9.94
N TRP A 111 13.05 3.35 9.10
CA TRP A 111 13.21 3.75 7.69
C TRP A 111 13.64 2.64 6.75
N SER A 112 14.72 1.88 7.04
CA SER A 112 15.16 0.81 6.14
C SER A 112 14.18 -0.35 5.98
N HIS A 113 13.24 -0.53 6.92
CA HIS A 113 12.12 -1.46 6.82
C HIS A 113 10.76 -0.76 6.69
N LEU A 114 10.72 0.57 6.67
CA LEU A 114 9.50 1.40 6.62
C LEU A 114 8.32 0.88 7.48
N PRO A 115 8.53 0.44 8.74
CA PRO A 115 7.49 -0.25 9.51
C PRO A 115 6.21 0.57 9.72
N SER A 116 6.36 1.89 9.86
CA SER A 116 5.22 2.81 10.01
C SER A 116 4.40 2.96 8.72
N LEU A 117 4.99 2.81 7.53
CA LEU A 117 4.23 2.79 6.27
C LEU A 117 3.25 1.63 6.27
N THR A 118 3.76 0.41 6.46
CA THR A 118 2.96 -0.82 6.49
C THR A 118 1.93 -0.77 7.61
N PHE A 119 2.30 -0.30 8.80
CA PHE A 119 1.38 -0.16 9.93
C PHE A 119 0.22 0.76 9.57
N TRP A 120 0.47 1.98 9.09
CA TRP A 120 -0.60 2.94 8.79
C TRP A 120 -1.42 2.56 7.55
N ALA A 121 -0.79 2.00 6.52
CA ALA A 121 -1.51 1.42 5.38
C ALA A 121 -2.46 0.31 5.85
N ARG A 122 -2.00 -0.54 6.78
CA ARG A 122 -2.82 -1.58 7.39
C ARG A 122 -3.90 -1.03 8.30
N GLU A 123 -3.66 0.02 9.07
CA GLU A 123 -4.71 0.64 9.89
C GLU A 123 -5.83 1.23 9.02
N ILE A 124 -5.48 1.88 7.89
CA ILE A 124 -6.46 2.32 6.89
C ILE A 124 -7.24 1.11 6.35
N TRP A 125 -6.54 0.02 6.04
CA TRP A 125 -7.15 -1.23 5.58
C TRP A 125 -8.07 -1.89 6.60
N ASN A 126 -7.62 -2.01 7.85
CA ASN A 126 -8.32 -2.68 8.94
C ASN A 126 -9.51 -1.90 9.47
N ASP A 127 -9.51 -0.57 9.39
CA ASP A 127 -10.69 0.25 9.72
C ASP A 127 -11.92 -0.19 8.91
N HIS A 128 -11.68 -0.77 7.72
CA HIS A 128 -12.69 -1.35 6.84
C HIS A 128 -12.82 -2.90 6.93
N GLU A 129 -12.00 -3.59 7.74
CA GLU A 129 -12.04 -5.06 7.88
C GLU A 129 -12.42 -5.58 9.28
N CYS A 130 -12.11 -4.88 10.39
CA CYS A 130 -12.08 -5.54 11.72
C CYS A 130 -12.68 -4.73 12.90
N GLY A 131 -13.78 -3.99 12.68
CA GLY A 131 -14.52 -3.41 13.83
C GLY A 131 -15.60 -2.38 13.51
N GLY A 132 -15.61 -1.83 12.30
CA GLY A 132 -16.72 -1.04 11.76
C GLY A 132 -17.65 -1.93 10.93
N LYS A 133 -18.96 -1.67 10.96
CA LYS A 133 -20.02 -2.43 10.25
C LYS A 133 -19.98 -2.36 8.71
N THR A 134 -18.85 -1.97 8.13
CA THR A 134 -18.73 -1.58 6.72
C THR A 134 -17.66 -2.48 6.11
N PRO A 135 -18.05 -3.51 5.34
CA PRO A 135 -17.09 -4.34 4.61
C PRO A 135 -16.14 -3.47 3.77
N LEU A 136 -14.97 -4.01 3.43
CA LEU A 136 -14.00 -3.50 2.43
C LEU A 136 -14.61 -2.91 1.15
N CYS A 137 -15.86 -3.29 0.89
CA CYS A 137 -16.65 -3.04 -0.29
C CYS A 137 -18.12 -2.86 0.10
N ASP A 138 -18.40 -2.05 1.12
CA ASP A 138 -19.79 -1.73 1.51
C ASP A 138 -20.53 -1.14 0.29
N PRO A 139 -21.62 -1.76 -0.18
CA PRO A 139 -22.40 -1.24 -1.31
C PRO A 139 -22.97 0.16 -1.05
N ASP A 140 -23.06 0.56 0.21
CA ASP A 140 -23.54 1.87 0.64
C ASP A 140 -22.39 2.87 0.85
N MET A 141 -21.14 2.50 0.49
CA MET A 141 -20.00 3.41 0.54
C MET A 141 -20.17 4.55 -0.49
N GLU A 142 -20.00 5.78 -0.04
CA GLU A 142 -20.11 6.96 -0.89
C GLU A 142 -19.09 6.93 -2.05
N PRO A 143 -19.46 7.37 -3.27
CA PRO A 143 -18.57 7.30 -4.44
C PRO A 143 -17.20 7.95 -4.23
N GLU A 144 -17.12 9.04 -3.47
CA GLU A 144 -15.87 9.71 -3.14
C GLU A 144 -14.95 8.85 -2.28
N GLN A 145 -15.51 8.07 -1.35
CA GLN A 145 -14.74 7.13 -0.53
C GLN A 145 -14.20 5.97 -1.36
N GLN A 146 -14.99 5.46 -2.32
CA GLN A 146 -14.54 4.44 -3.26
C GLN A 146 -13.36 4.92 -4.12
N ILE A 147 -13.40 6.17 -4.58
CA ILE A 147 -12.31 6.79 -5.36
C ILE A 147 -11.06 6.96 -4.51
N ARG A 148 -11.19 7.50 -3.29
CA ARG A 148 -10.05 7.66 -2.37
C ARG A 148 -9.39 6.31 -2.07
N TRP A 149 -10.21 5.29 -1.87
CA TRP A 149 -9.72 3.93 -1.64
C TRP A 149 -9.00 3.35 -2.86
N ALA A 150 -9.54 3.52 -4.06
CA ALA A 150 -8.88 3.09 -5.29
C ALA A 150 -7.51 3.80 -5.46
N LYS A 151 -7.45 5.11 -5.18
CA LYS A 151 -6.21 5.90 -5.21
C LYS A 151 -5.14 5.35 -4.26
N LEU A 152 -5.50 5.06 -3.00
CA LEU A 152 -4.59 4.43 -2.04
C LEU A 152 -4.02 3.10 -2.56
N ASN A 153 -4.88 2.23 -3.08
CA ASN A 153 -4.49 0.92 -3.57
C ASN A 153 -3.53 0.99 -4.77
N ILE A 154 -3.75 1.94 -5.68
CA ILE A 154 -2.83 2.19 -6.81
C ILE A 154 -1.50 2.71 -6.30
N PHE A 155 -1.51 3.62 -5.32
CA PHE A 155 -0.29 4.13 -4.71
C PHE A 155 0.54 3.00 -4.09
N LEU A 156 -0.06 2.17 -3.23
CA LEU A 156 0.61 1.01 -2.62
C LEU A 156 1.14 0.02 -3.66
N ALA A 157 0.44 -0.15 -4.78
CA ALA A 157 0.90 -0.99 -5.88
C ALA A 157 2.13 -0.42 -6.60
N GLN A 158 2.21 0.91 -6.78
CA GLN A 158 3.40 1.55 -7.33
C GLN A 158 4.59 1.47 -6.37
N VAL A 159 4.34 1.64 -5.06
CA VAL A 159 5.36 1.44 -4.00
C VAL A 159 5.89 0.01 -4.04
N THR A 160 4.98 -0.97 -4.09
CA THR A 160 5.27 -2.40 -4.27
C THR A 160 6.07 -2.70 -5.54
N GLN A 161 5.74 -2.04 -6.65
CA GLN A 161 6.46 -2.21 -7.90
C GLN A 161 7.89 -1.67 -7.80
N ALA A 162 8.07 -0.53 -7.13
CA ALA A 162 9.38 0.09 -6.92
C ALA A 162 10.28 -0.68 -5.93
N ALA A 163 9.74 -1.58 -5.12
CA ALA A 163 10.53 -2.45 -4.26
C ALA A 163 11.53 -3.34 -5.04
N ASP A 164 11.29 -3.59 -6.33
CA ASP A 164 12.15 -4.37 -7.26
C ASP A 164 12.72 -5.67 -6.65
N VAL A 165 11.86 -6.44 -5.99
CA VAL A 165 12.23 -7.69 -5.31
C VAL A 165 11.69 -8.90 -6.05
N GLU A 166 12.58 -9.82 -6.36
CA GLU A 166 12.25 -11.20 -6.69
C GLU A 166 12.55 -12.10 -5.49
N TYR A 167 11.51 -12.65 -4.86
CA TYR A 167 11.71 -13.62 -3.78
C TYR A 167 12.15 -14.97 -4.35
N ALA A 168 13.44 -15.25 -4.25
CA ALA A 168 14.03 -16.52 -4.70
C ALA A 168 13.77 -17.68 -3.74
N SER A 169 13.30 -17.42 -2.51
CA SER A 169 13.03 -18.47 -1.52
C SER A 169 11.85 -18.19 -0.60
N SER A 170 11.21 -19.28 -0.14
CA SER A 170 10.08 -19.21 0.80
C SER A 170 10.42 -18.61 2.18
N LEU A 171 11.71 -18.54 2.55
CA LEU A 171 12.18 -17.98 3.81
C LEU A 171 12.42 -16.45 3.73
N GLN A 172 12.63 -15.90 2.53
CA GLN A 172 12.86 -14.46 2.33
C GLN A 172 11.60 -13.62 2.52
N VAL A 173 10.41 -14.22 2.53
CA VAL A 173 9.13 -13.50 2.72
C VAL A 173 8.99 -12.88 4.12
N TRP A 174 9.69 -13.42 5.14
CA TRP A 174 9.74 -12.79 6.47
C TRP A 174 10.68 -11.58 6.53
N ILE A 175 11.41 -11.32 5.45
CA ILE A 175 12.27 -10.16 5.23
C ILE A 175 11.78 -9.51 3.94
N SER A 176 10.49 -9.17 3.91
CA SER A 176 9.94 -8.43 2.78
C SER A 176 10.68 -7.10 2.62
N ASP A 177 10.86 -6.66 1.38
CA ASP A 177 11.35 -5.30 1.17
C ASP A 177 10.39 -4.30 1.81
N ALA A 178 10.95 -3.23 2.36
CA ALA A 178 10.23 -2.19 3.08
C ALA A 178 9.07 -1.56 2.29
N MET A 179 9.16 -1.62 0.95
CA MET A 179 8.15 -1.07 0.05
C MET A 179 7.21 -2.15 -0.51
N ASP A 180 7.36 -3.41 -0.11
CA ASP A 180 6.53 -4.50 -0.63
C ASP A 180 5.20 -4.63 0.12
N GLU A 181 4.22 -3.83 -0.30
CA GLU A 181 2.85 -3.81 0.24
C GLU A 181 1.91 -4.79 -0.49
N SER A 182 2.50 -5.75 -1.18
CA SER A 182 1.83 -6.65 -2.11
C SER A 182 0.85 -7.61 -1.41
N HIS A 183 1.05 -7.89 -0.11
CA HIS A 183 0.12 -8.65 0.74
C HIS A 183 -1.28 -8.02 0.75
N MET A 184 -1.37 -6.69 0.77
CA MET A 184 -2.65 -5.98 0.74
C MET A 184 -3.39 -6.24 -0.57
N GLY A 185 -2.65 -6.28 -1.68
CA GLY A 185 -3.16 -6.69 -2.99
C GLY A 185 -3.74 -8.10 -3.01
N LEU A 186 -2.98 -9.05 -2.48
CA LEU A 186 -3.39 -10.45 -2.38
C LEU A 186 -4.67 -10.62 -1.54
N CYS A 187 -4.74 -9.94 -0.40
CA CYS A 187 -5.93 -9.95 0.44
C CYS A 187 -7.14 -9.33 -0.27
N GLY A 188 -6.98 -8.19 -0.95
CA GLY A 188 -8.06 -7.56 -1.69
C GLY A 188 -8.66 -8.47 -2.76
N LEU A 189 -7.83 -9.10 -3.59
CA LEU A 189 -8.28 -9.99 -4.67
C LEU A 189 -9.00 -11.22 -4.12
N ARG A 190 -8.48 -11.81 -3.03
CA ARG A 190 -9.12 -12.94 -2.37
C ARG A 190 -10.53 -12.57 -1.88
N HIS A 191 -10.67 -11.45 -1.16
CA HIS A 191 -11.96 -11.01 -0.65
C HIS A 191 -12.98 -10.79 -1.78
N VAL A 192 -12.56 -10.15 -2.88
CA VAL A 192 -13.47 -9.82 -3.99
C VAL A 192 -13.83 -11.04 -4.84
N PHE A 193 -12.84 -11.85 -5.23
CA PHE A 193 -13.04 -12.89 -6.24
C PHE A 193 -13.20 -14.31 -5.68
N GLU A 194 -12.90 -14.52 -4.40
CA GLU A 194 -12.87 -15.86 -3.80
C GLU A 194 -13.75 -15.99 -2.54
N GLU A 195 -14.19 -14.88 -1.96
CA GLU A 195 -15.07 -14.87 -0.77
C GLU A 195 -16.49 -14.38 -1.07
N GLY A 196 -16.77 -13.98 -2.31
CA GLY A 196 -18.15 -13.76 -2.79
C GLY A 196 -18.72 -12.38 -2.53
N ILE A 197 -17.84 -11.40 -2.35
CA ILE A 197 -18.21 -10.00 -2.25
C ILE A 197 -18.66 -9.50 -3.65
N PRO A 198 -19.83 -8.83 -3.79
CA PRO A 198 -20.43 -8.52 -5.09
C PRO A 198 -19.57 -7.70 -6.06
N SER A 199 -19.59 -8.08 -7.34
CA SER A 199 -18.76 -7.55 -8.44
C SER A 199 -18.94 -6.08 -8.83
N LYS A 200 -19.86 -5.33 -8.21
CA LYS A 200 -20.00 -3.87 -8.46
C LYS A 200 -18.93 -3.02 -7.74
N GLN A 201 -17.98 -3.67 -7.08
CA GLN A 201 -17.13 -3.11 -6.02
C GLN A 201 -15.61 -3.23 -6.33
N ILE A 202 -15.26 -3.32 -7.62
CA ILE A 202 -13.95 -3.79 -8.14
C ILE A 202 -12.92 -2.67 -8.38
N ALA A 203 -13.33 -1.40 -8.31
CA ALA A 203 -12.45 -0.24 -8.53
C ALA A 203 -11.21 -0.23 -7.63
N SER A 204 -11.36 -0.77 -6.42
CA SER A 204 -10.36 -0.72 -5.37
C SER A 204 -9.33 -1.85 -5.45
N THR A 205 -9.72 -2.99 -5.98
CA THR A 205 -8.88 -4.18 -6.12
C THR A 205 -8.01 -4.17 -7.39
N ALA A 206 -8.46 -3.49 -8.45
CA ALA A 206 -7.73 -3.41 -9.71
C ALA A 206 -6.36 -2.72 -9.57
N GLY A 207 -6.25 -1.71 -8.70
CA GLY A 207 -5.00 -0.97 -8.49
C GLY A 207 -3.83 -1.84 -8.02
N LEU A 208 -4.12 -2.98 -7.38
CA LEU A 208 -3.14 -3.80 -6.66
C LEU A 208 -2.45 -4.86 -7.54
N ILE A 209 -2.88 -5.01 -8.79
CA ILE A 209 -2.45 -6.09 -9.66
C ILE A 209 -1.30 -5.64 -10.56
N VAL A 210 -0.19 -5.23 -9.93
CA VAL A 210 0.98 -4.71 -10.66
C VAL A 210 2.18 -5.64 -10.56
N ASN A 211 2.16 -6.65 -9.69
CA ASN A 211 3.34 -7.47 -9.44
C ASN A 211 3.08 -8.96 -9.63
N GLY A 212 3.66 -9.53 -10.69
CA GLY A 212 3.71 -10.96 -11.00
C GLY A 212 4.57 -11.78 -10.03
N ARG A 213 4.53 -11.48 -8.73
CA ARG A 213 5.43 -12.08 -7.74
C ARG A 213 4.97 -13.47 -7.34
N LYS A 214 5.94 -14.35 -7.13
CA LYS A 214 5.73 -15.67 -6.51
C LYS A 214 5.82 -15.49 -5.00
N TYR A 215 4.73 -15.78 -4.28
CA TYR A 215 4.71 -15.76 -2.82
C TYR A 215 4.94 -17.16 -2.27
N ASN A 216 5.34 -17.24 -1.00
CA ASN A 216 5.59 -18.52 -0.35
C ASN A 216 4.30 -19.28 0.01
N LYS A 217 4.50 -20.48 0.55
CA LYS A 217 3.47 -21.43 0.99
C LYS A 217 2.56 -20.98 2.16
N TYR A 218 2.85 -19.87 2.82
CA TYR A 218 2.16 -19.43 4.04
C TYR A 218 1.25 -18.22 3.81
N ASP A 219 1.55 -17.40 2.81
CA ASP A 219 0.75 -16.23 2.45
C ASP A 219 -0.10 -16.49 1.21
N GLY A 220 -1.37 -16.06 1.25
CA GLY A 220 -2.30 -16.21 0.14
C GLY A 220 -2.99 -17.57 0.07
N ARG A 221 -3.60 -18.02 1.17
CA ARG A 221 -4.58 -19.12 1.12
C ARG A 221 -5.73 -18.77 0.16
N PRO A 222 -6.36 -19.76 -0.47
CA PRO A 222 -7.56 -19.52 -1.25
C PRO A 222 -8.68 -18.99 -0.34
N GLY A 223 -9.56 -18.17 -0.90
CA GLY A 223 -10.81 -17.77 -0.27
C GLY A 223 -11.80 -18.93 -0.19
N GLU A 224 -12.92 -18.70 0.48
CA GLU A 224 -13.90 -19.73 0.83
C GLU A 224 -14.39 -20.55 -0.37
N MET A 225 -14.66 -19.89 -1.51
CA MET A 225 -15.14 -20.55 -2.74
C MET A 225 -14.17 -21.57 -3.32
N TYR A 226 -12.88 -21.44 -3.02
CA TYR A 226 -11.80 -22.25 -3.58
C TYR A 226 -10.97 -22.92 -2.49
N SER A 227 -11.55 -23.09 -1.29
CA SER A 227 -10.86 -23.59 -0.10
C SER A 227 -10.22 -24.99 -0.29
N ASP A 228 -10.69 -25.76 -1.26
CA ASP A 228 -10.18 -27.09 -1.64
C ASP A 228 -9.01 -27.05 -2.64
N ARG A 229 -8.77 -25.90 -3.30
CA ARG A 229 -7.79 -25.79 -4.40
C ARG A 229 -6.32 -25.80 -3.96
N GLY A 230 -6.04 -25.69 -2.66
CA GLY A 230 -4.68 -25.75 -2.11
C GLY A 230 -3.72 -24.65 -2.61
N TRP A 231 -4.26 -23.64 -3.31
CA TRP A 231 -3.48 -22.56 -3.93
C TRP A 231 -2.64 -21.78 -2.90
N LYS A 232 -1.51 -21.26 -3.37
CA LYS A 232 -0.61 -20.40 -2.59
C LYS A 232 -0.23 -19.16 -3.40
N GLY A 233 -0.49 -17.98 -2.83
CA GLY A 233 -0.16 -16.72 -3.48
C GLY A 233 -0.80 -16.60 -4.87
N PHE A 234 0.02 -16.42 -5.88
CA PHE A 234 -0.34 -16.01 -7.24
C PHE A 234 -0.24 -17.19 -8.23
N GLU A 235 -0.95 -18.29 -7.96
CA GLU A 235 -0.97 -19.44 -8.87
C GLU A 235 -1.74 -19.15 -10.17
N ARG A 236 -1.33 -19.76 -11.27
CA ARG A 236 -1.86 -19.42 -12.60
C ARG A 236 -3.38 -19.64 -12.74
N GLU A 237 -3.90 -20.74 -12.20
CA GLU A 237 -5.35 -20.99 -12.21
C GLU A 237 -6.12 -19.91 -11.43
N ARG A 238 -5.54 -19.46 -10.30
CA ARG A 238 -6.09 -18.38 -9.48
C ARG A 238 -6.04 -17.02 -10.21
N TRP A 239 -4.94 -16.77 -10.92
CA TRP A 239 -4.80 -15.59 -11.80
C TRP A 239 -5.90 -15.52 -12.84
N ASP A 240 -6.19 -16.62 -13.53
CA ASP A 240 -7.22 -16.65 -14.57
C ASP A 240 -8.60 -16.27 -14.01
N ILE A 241 -8.91 -16.70 -12.78
CA ILE A 241 -10.14 -16.34 -12.07
C ILE A 241 -10.18 -14.84 -11.77
N TRP A 242 -9.10 -14.27 -11.26
CA TRP A 242 -9.03 -12.83 -10.97
C TRP A 242 -9.11 -11.99 -12.25
N VAL A 243 -8.41 -12.40 -13.32
CA VAL A 243 -8.48 -11.75 -14.64
C VAL A 243 -9.90 -11.78 -15.19
N GLN A 244 -10.58 -12.93 -15.08
CA GLN A 244 -11.98 -13.02 -15.50
C GLN A 244 -12.87 -12.11 -14.65
N GLY A 245 -12.68 -12.10 -13.33
CA GLY A 245 -13.40 -11.24 -12.41
C GLY A 245 -13.25 -9.75 -12.73
N LEU A 246 -12.04 -9.29 -13.09
CA LEU A 246 -11.79 -7.92 -13.57
C LEU A 246 -12.51 -7.62 -14.89
N ARG A 247 -12.51 -8.56 -15.84
CA ARG A 247 -13.22 -8.38 -17.12
C ARG A 247 -14.72 -8.27 -16.90
N ASP A 248 -15.28 -9.11 -16.03
CA ASP A 248 -16.68 -9.07 -15.65
C ASP A 248 -17.03 -7.75 -14.94
N ALA A 249 -16.12 -7.26 -14.08
CA ALA A 249 -16.22 -5.96 -13.45
C ALA A 249 -16.34 -4.82 -14.45
N LYS A 250 -15.42 -4.80 -15.41
CA LYS A 250 -15.36 -3.78 -16.45
C LYS A 250 -16.66 -3.78 -17.26
N ALA A 251 -17.17 -4.96 -17.61
CA ALA A 251 -18.43 -5.11 -18.32
C ALA A 251 -19.64 -4.63 -17.50
N ALA A 252 -19.56 -4.71 -16.16
CA ALA A 252 -20.61 -4.23 -15.26
C ALA A 252 -20.55 -2.71 -14.99
N CYS A 253 -19.47 -2.01 -15.37
CA CYS A 253 -19.34 -0.58 -15.13
C CYS A 253 -20.36 0.25 -15.92
N THR A 254 -21.07 1.16 -15.22
CA THR A 254 -22.07 2.04 -15.83
C THR A 254 -21.47 3.39 -16.28
N THR A 255 -22.25 4.19 -17.00
CA THR A 255 -21.91 5.58 -17.33
C THR A 255 -21.59 6.36 -16.05
N GLY A 256 -20.43 7.02 -15.99
CA GLY A 256 -19.94 7.76 -14.81
C GLY A 256 -18.83 7.04 -14.03
N GLN A 257 -18.51 5.78 -14.35
CA GLN A 257 -17.43 5.00 -13.72
C GLN A 257 -16.18 4.91 -14.60
N GLU A 258 -15.88 5.96 -15.38
CA GLU A 258 -14.79 5.91 -16.38
C GLU A 258 -13.40 5.76 -15.74
N LEU A 259 -13.18 6.37 -14.56
CA LEU A 259 -11.95 6.15 -13.79
C LEU A 259 -11.77 4.68 -13.41
N VAL A 260 -12.85 4.03 -12.96
CA VAL A 260 -12.83 2.61 -12.57
C VAL A 260 -12.48 1.72 -13.75
N LYS A 261 -13.09 1.97 -14.92
CA LYS A 261 -12.81 1.22 -16.14
C LYS A 261 -11.35 1.37 -16.57
N ASP A 262 -10.83 2.59 -16.55
CA ASP A 262 -9.44 2.88 -16.90
C ASP A 262 -8.45 2.18 -15.94
N LEU A 263 -8.74 2.15 -14.63
CA LEU A 263 -7.95 1.41 -13.66
C LEU A 263 -7.95 -0.10 -13.91
N ILE A 264 -9.12 -0.67 -14.22
CA ILE A 264 -9.24 -2.09 -14.59
C ILE A 264 -8.45 -2.37 -15.88
N ASP A 265 -8.48 -1.46 -16.85
CA ASP A 265 -7.72 -1.61 -18.11
C ASP A 265 -6.21 -1.58 -17.91
N ARG A 266 -5.72 -0.67 -17.08
CA ARG A 266 -4.29 -0.63 -16.69
C ARG A 266 -3.88 -1.92 -15.97
N ALA A 267 -4.72 -2.41 -15.05
CA ALA A 267 -4.48 -3.64 -14.33
C ALA A 267 -4.41 -4.84 -15.28
N LEU A 268 -5.43 -5.05 -16.12
CA LEU A 268 -5.47 -6.12 -17.12
C LEU A 268 -4.26 -6.09 -18.06
N SER A 269 -3.90 -4.90 -18.58
CA SER A 269 -2.74 -4.74 -19.47
C SER A 269 -1.43 -5.14 -18.79
N LYS A 270 -1.28 -4.80 -17.50
CA LYS A 270 -0.08 -5.16 -16.73
C LYS A 270 0.01 -6.66 -16.47
N ILE A 271 -1.12 -7.30 -16.16
CA ILE A 271 -1.20 -8.76 -15.97
C ILE A 271 -0.81 -9.49 -17.25
N GLU A 272 -1.38 -9.07 -18.39
CA GLU A 272 -1.11 -9.70 -19.70
C GLU A 272 0.38 -9.57 -20.08
N CYS A 273 1.00 -8.43 -19.78
CA CYS A 273 2.44 -8.22 -19.98
C CYS A 273 3.28 -9.18 -19.12
N VAL A 274 2.98 -9.30 -17.83
CA VAL A 274 3.66 -10.23 -16.92
C VAL A 274 3.52 -11.68 -17.39
N MET A 275 2.29 -12.10 -17.71
CA MET A 275 2.02 -13.47 -18.15
C MET A 275 2.72 -13.83 -19.47
N SER A 276 2.87 -12.87 -20.38
CA SER A 276 3.55 -13.06 -21.67
C SER A 276 5.07 -13.23 -21.49
N ASN A 277 5.65 -12.53 -20.52
CA ASN A 277 7.09 -12.63 -20.19
C ASN A 277 7.43 -13.96 -19.49
N GLU A 278 6.53 -14.51 -18.68
CA GLU A 278 6.69 -15.86 -18.10
C GLU A 278 6.62 -16.98 -19.14
N ILE A 279 5.83 -16.82 -20.20
CA ILE A 279 5.74 -17.81 -21.30
C ILE A 279 7.02 -17.81 -22.16
N SER A 280 7.66 -16.64 -22.30
CA SER A 280 8.86 -16.48 -23.13
C SER A 280 10.16 -16.94 -22.44
N SER A 281 10.10 -17.27 -21.15
CA SER A 281 11.25 -17.71 -20.33
C SER A 281 11.27 -19.22 -20.05
N VAL A 282 10.42 -19.99 -20.75
CA VAL A 282 10.36 -21.47 -20.73
C VAL A 282 10.93 -22.06 -22.01
#